data_AF-A0A7Y3PDJ0-F1
#
_entry.id   AF-A0A7Y3PDJ0-F1
#
_cell.length_a   1.000
_cell.length_b   1.000
_cell.length_c   1.000
_cell.angle_alpha   90.00
_cell.angle_beta   90.00
_cell.angle_gamma   90.00
#
_symmetry.space_group_name_H-M   'P 1'
#
loop_
_entity.id
_entity.type
_entity.pdbx_description
1 polymer ?
#
loop_
_entity_poly.entity_id
_entity_poly.type
_entity_poly.pdbx_seq_one_letter_code
_entity_poly.pdbx_strand_id
1 'polypeptide(L)'
;MNTIESNVAMRRVSRVLQWVGGFTSRSSVAATIAVVMLAFLVSMSIAGFPNRWQTGMSTTAESITLVMLFVIQHTQSRQQIALQLKLDELIRSSPHADDHLVHIELAADAELIEREQGQVAHHESLREALTTDE
;
A
#
# COMPACT_ATOMS: atom_id res chain seq x y z
N MET A 1 -41.54 28.76 22.80
CA MET A 1 -40.68 29.79 22.18
C MET A 1 -39.32 29.20 21.77
N ASN A 2 -39.28 28.05 21.08
CA ASN A 2 -38.04 27.37 20.67
C ASN A 2 -38.11 26.74 19.25
N THR A 3 -39.27 26.85 18.58
CA THR A 3 -39.54 26.28 17.26
C THR A 3 -39.41 27.29 16.10
N ILE A 4 -39.34 28.59 16.42
CA ILE A 4 -39.17 29.65 15.41
C ILE A 4 -37.68 29.92 15.11
N GLU A 5 -36.80 29.75 16.10
CA GLU A 5 -35.34 29.88 15.95
C GLU A 5 -34.74 28.80 15.03
N SER A 6 -35.19 27.55 15.18
CA SER A 6 -34.71 26.43 14.35
C SER A 6 -35.14 26.56 12.88
N ASN A 7 -36.28 27.19 12.62
CA ASN A 7 -36.79 27.40 11.26
C ASN A 7 -35.98 28.47 10.50
N VAL A 8 -35.52 29.52 11.20
CA VAL A 8 -34.67 30.57 10.60
C VAL A 8 -33.25 30.07 10.33
N ALA A 9 -32.69 29.26 11.23
CA ALA A 9 -31.37 28.64 11.05
C ALA A 9 -31.36 27.71 9.82
N MET A 10 -32.36 26.82 9.70
CA MET A 10 -32.52 25.91 8.56
C MET A 10 -32.65 26.67 7.22
N ARG A 11 -33.35 27.81 7.23
CA ARG A 11 -33.60 28.66 6.04
C ARG A 11 -32.41 29.53 5.62
N ARG A 12 -31.49 29.84 6.54
CA ARG A 12 -30.21 30.50 6.21
C ARG A 12 -29.22 29.51 5.62
N VAL A 13 -29.11 28.33 6.23
CA VAL A 13 -28.27 27.23 5.75
C VAL A 13 -28.72 26.77 4.37
N SER A 14 -30.02 26.65 4.13
CA SER A 14 -30.56 26.29 2.80
C SER A 14 -30.21 27.31 1.70
N ARG A 15 -30.18 28.62 1.99
CA ARG A 15 -29.73 29.65 1.03
C ARG A 15 -28.24 29.54 0.71
N VAL A 16 -27.41 29.22 1.70
CA VAL A 16 -25.97 29.00 1.49
C VAL A 16 -25.76 27.71 0.68
N LEU A 17 -26.50 26.63 0.98
CA LEU A 17 -26.44 25.39 0.22
C LEU A 17 -26.97 25.53 -1.22
N GLN A 18 -28.03 26.31 -1.45
CA GLN A 18 -28.54 26.57 -2.80
C GLN A 18 -27.61 27.52 -3.58
N TRP A 19 -26.92 28.44 -2.91
CA TRP A 19 -25.86 29.25 -3.52
C TRP A 19 -24.66 28.41 -3.95
N VAL A 20 -24.28 27.39 -3.16
CA VAL A 20 -23.26 26.40 -3.52
C VAL A 20 -23.78 25.45 -4.62
N GLY A 21 -25.06 25.06 -4.57
CA GLY A 21 -25.70 24.19 -5.56
C GLY A 21 -25.89 24.83 -6.94
N GLY A 22 -25.98 26.16 -7.04
CA GLY A 22 -25.96 26.87 -8.32
C GLY A 22 -24.56 27.00 -8.95
N PHE A 23 -23.50 26.70 -8.19
CA PHE A 23 -22.11 26.79 -8.62
C PHE A 23 -21.65 25.52 -9.37
N THR A 24 -22.35 24.39 -9.21
CA THR A 24 -21.94 23.11 -9.82
C THR A 24 -22.36 22.92 -11.29
N SER A 25 -23.23 23.77 -11.85
CA SER A 25 -23.84 23.55 -13.18
C SER A 25 -23.60 24.66 -14.20
N ARG A 26 -22.68 25.59 -13.94
CA ARG A 26 -22.27 26.59 -14.93
C ARG A 26 -20.80 26.39 -15.28
N SER A 27 -20.55 26.11 -16.56
CA SER A 27 -19.22 26.07 -17.19
C SER A 27 -18.32 27.26 -16.78
N SER A 28 -18.91 28.39 -16.36
CA SER A 28 -18.22 29.57 -15.82
C SER A 28 -17.41 29.32 -14.54
N VAL A 29 -17.82 28.39 -13.66
CA VAL A 29 -17.10 28.09 -12.41
C VAL A 29 -15.83 27.33 -12.70
N ALA A 30 -15.92 26.27 -13.50
CA ALA A 30 -14.76 25.54 -13.98
C ALA A 30 -13.79 26.47 -14.74
N ALA A 31 -14.32 27.36 -15.59
CA ALA A 31 -13.52 28.36 -16.28
C ALA A 31 -12.83 29.35 -15.32
N THR A 32 -13.52 29.78 -14.27
CA THR A 32 -12.95 30.69 -13.26
C THR A 32 -11.84 30.00 -12.46
N ILE A 33 -12.06 28.75 -12.04
CA ILE A 33 -11.04 27.95 -11.36
C ILE A 33 -9.83 27.74 -12.29
N ALA A 34 -10.06 27.39 -13.56
CA ALA A 34 -9.00 27.21 -14.54
C ALA A 34 -8.19 28.50 -14.76
N VAL A 35 -8.84 29.66 -14.85
CA VAL A 35 -8.17 30.96 -14.98
C VAL A 35 -7.38 31.30 -13.71
N VAL A 36 -7.92 31.04 -12.53
CA VAL A 36 -7.21 31.25 -11.25
C VAL A 36 -5.97 30.34 -11.17
N MET A 37 -6.10 29.06 -11.55
CA MET A 37 -4.96 28.14 -11.61
C MET A 37 -3.90 28.59 -12.62
N LEU A 38 -4.32 29.02 -13.81
CA LEU A 38 -3.42 29.57 -14.84
C LEU A 38 -2.69 30.83 -14.34
N ALA A 39 -3.42 31.78 -13.76
CA ALA A 39 -2.84 33.00 -13.21
C ALA A 39 -1.85 32.70 -12.08
N PHE A 40 -2.16 31.72 -11.22
CA PHE A 40 -1.27 31.25 -10.17
C PHE A 40 0.00 30.61 -10.73
N LEU A 41 -0.12 29.74 -11.74
CA LEU A 41 1.02 29.13 -12.42
C LEU A 41 1.92 30.17 -13.11
N VAL A 42 1.33 31.13 -13.82
CA VAL A 42 2.07 32.23 -14.45
C VAL A 42 2.77 33.09 -13.40
N SER A 43 2.08 33.42 -12.30
CA SER A 43 2.67 34.17 -11.19
C SER A 43 3.86 33.43 -10.57
N MET A 44 3.76 32.11 -10.40
CA MET A 44 4.84 31.25 -9.90
C MET A 44 6.01 31.14 -10.89
N SER A 45 5.71 31.10 -12.19
CA SER A 45 6.72 31.09 -13.26
C SER A 45 7.48 32.41 -13.34
N ILE A 46 6.82 33.55 -13.16
CA ILE A 46 7.46 34.87 -13.10
C ILE A 46 8.34 34.99 -11.84
N ALA A 47 7.91 34.40 -10.73
CA ALA A 47 8.69 34.32 -9.49
C ALA A 47 9.85 33.29 -9.55
N GLY A 48 10.05 32.62 -10.70
CA GLY A 48 11.17 31.72 -10.94
C GLY A 48 11.11 30.40 -10.18
N PHE A 49 9.92 29.93 -9.76
CA PHE A 49 9.72 28.72 -8.95
C PHE A 49 10.65 28.65 -7.72
N PRO A 50 10.28 29.29 -6.60
CA PRO A 50 11.14 29.35 -5.42
C PRO A 50 11.53 27.95 -4.94
N ASN A 51 12.83 27.71 -4.71
CA ASN A 51 13.33 26.40 -4.24
C ASN A 51 12.55 25.85 -3.03
N ARG A 52 12.11 26.71 -2.11
CA ARG A 52 11.32 26.31 -0.92
C ARG A 52 9.95 25.72 -1.27
N TRP A 53 9.31 26.23 -2.32
CA TRP A 53 8.00 25.73 -2.76
C TRP A 53 8.15 24.32 -3.35
N GLN A 54 9.17 24.11 -4.18
CA GLN A 54 9.48 22.80 -4.72
C GLN A 54 9.83 21.79 -3.62
N THR A 55 10.70 22.16 -2.67
CA THR A 55 11.02 21.32 -1.52
C THR A 55 9.76 20.95 -0.74
N GLY A 56 8.88 21.91 -0.46
CA GLY A 56 7.63 21.64 0.26
C GLY A 56 6.72 20.62 -0.46
N MET A 57 6.57 20.76 -1.79
CA MET A 57 5.74 19.85 -2.59
C MET A 57 6.34 18.44 -2.65
N SER A 58 7.63 18.31 -2.91
CA SER A 58 8.33 17.02 -2.97
C SER A 58 8.32 16.31 -1.62
N THR A 59 8.62 17.01 -0.52
CA THR A 59 8.56 16.44 0.83
C THR A 59 7.13 15.99 1.20
N THR A 60 6.11 16.69 0.71
CA THR A 60 4.71 16.26 0.91
C THR A 60 4.43 14.95 0.16
N ALA A 61 4.84 14.85 -1.10
CA ALA A 61 4.69 13.62 -1.88
C ALA A 61 5.49 12.44 -1.28
N GLU A 62 6.69 12.70 -0.76
CA GLU A 62 7.50 11.73 -0.01
C GLU A 62 6.76 11.28 1.26
N SER A 63 6.18 12.20 2.04
CA SER A 63 5.39 11.86 3.22
C SER A 63 4.20 10.96 2.88
N ILE A 64 3.43 11.29 1.84
CA ILE A 64 2.31 10.46 1.38
C ILE A 64 2.80 9.08 0.94
N THR A 65 3.93 9.02 0.22
CA THR A 65 4.52 7.76 -0.24
C THR A 65 5.01 6.91 0.93
N LEU A 66 5.60 7.51 1.97
CA LEU A 66 5.99 6.81 3.19
C LEU A 66 4.76 6.21 3.91
N VAL A 67 3.66 6.97 3.97
CA VAL A 67 2.38 6.45 4.50
C VAL A 67 1.88 5.29 3.66
N MET A 68 1.90 5.41 2.33
CA MET A 68 1.54 4.34 1.41
C MET A 68 2.41 3.10 1.62
N LEU A 69 3.73 3.26 1.77
CA LEU A 69 4.67 2.18 2.02
C LEU A 69 4.36 1.47 3.34
N PHE A 70 4.03 2.22 4.40
CA PHE A 70 3.61 1.64 5.68
C PHE A 70 2.31 0.83 5.54
N VAL A 71 1.31 1.36 4.82
CA VAL A 71 0.04 0.65 4.57
C VAL A 71 0.28 -0.65 3.79
N ILE A 72 1.15 -0.60 2.78
CA ILE A 72 1.54 -1.78 1.99
C ILE A 72 2.25 -2.79 2.89
N GLN A 73 3.26 -2.38 3.64
CA GLN A 73 4.00 -3.25 4.55
C GLN A 73 3.09 -3.90 5.61
N HIS A 74 2.15 -3.14 6.18
CA HIS A 74 1.19 -3.67 7.15
C HIS A 74 0.31 -4.77 6.54
N THR A 75 -0.17 -4.54 5.31
CA THR A 75 -1.02 -5.50 4.59
C THR A 75 -0.21 -6.74 4.18
N GLN A 76 1.01 -6.55 3.67
CA GLN A 76 1.90 -7.63 3.26
C GLN A 76 2.27 -8.54 4.44
N SER A 77 2.57 -7.95 5.62
CA SER A 77 2.88 -8.73 6.83
C SER A 77 1.74 -9.68 7.22
N ARG A 78 0.49 -9.22 7.17
CA ARG A 78 -0.68 -10.08 7.42
C ARG A 78 -0.86 -11.16 6.35
N GLN A 79 -0.60 -10.83 5.09
CA GLN A 79 -0.72 -11.78 3.98
C GLN A 79 0.33 -12.89 4.06
N GLN A 80 1.57 -12.57 4.44
CA GLN A 80 2.63 -13.57 4.62
C GLN A 80 2.26 -14.61 5.68
N ILE A 81 1.78 -14.17 6.86
CA ILE A 81 1.37 -15.08 7.94
C ILE A 81 0.22 -15.99 7.48
N ALA A 82 -0.78 -15.43 6.79
CA ALA A 82 -1.90 -16.22 6.30
C ALA A 82 -1.51 -17.22 5.20
N LEU A 83 -0.50 -16.91 4.38
CA LEU A 83 0.04 -17.85 3.40
C LEU A 83 0.79 -19.00 4.06
N GLN A 84 1.62 -18.72 5.06
CA GLN A 84 2.34 -19.75 5.85
C GLN A 84 1.35 -20.72 6.50
N LEU A 85 0.35 -20.21 7.23
CA LEU A 85 -0.68 -21.07 7.86
C LEU A 85 -1.43 -21.97 6.86
N LYS A 86 -1.73 -21.45 5.66
CA LYS A 86 -2.40 -22.24 4.61
C LYS A 86 -1.48 -23.32 4.06
N LEU A 87 -0.19 -23.02 3.87
CA LEU A 87 0.79 -24.00 3.43
C LEU A 87 1.00 -25.08 4.49
N ASP A 88 1.11 -24.70 5.75
CA ASP A 88 1.23 -25.65 6.87
C ASP A 88 0.04 -26.61 6.92
N GLU A 89 -1.19 -26.09 6.78
CA GLU A 89 -2.39 -26.94 6.77
C GLU A 89 -2.42 -27.88 5.55
N LEU A 90 -2.02 -27.39 4.37
CA LEU A 90 -1.92 -28.22 3.17
C LEU A 90 -0.88 -29.33 3.31
N ILE A 91 0.32 -29.00 3.81
CA ILE A 91 1.40 -29.96 4.06
C ILE A 91 0.93 -31.00 5.08
N ARG A 92 0.32 -30.56 6.19
CA ARG A 92 -0.19 -31.45 7.23
C ARG A 92 -1.32 -32.36 6.76
N SER A 93 -2.15 -31.91 5.83
CA SER A 93 -3.22 -32.73 5.23
C SER A 93 -2.70 -33.78 4.23
N SER A 94 -1.43 -33.69 3.82
CA SER A 94 -0.81 -34.61 2.86
C SER A 94 -0.25 -35.88 3.56
N PRO A 95 -0.70 -37.10 3.19
CA PRO A 95 -0.35 -38.34 3.88
C PRO A 95 1.13 -38.78 3.82
N HIS A 96 1.94 -38.15 2.96
CA HIS A 96 3.38 -38.45 2.78
C HIS A 96 4.26 -37.22 3.05
N ALA A 97 3.69 -36.13 3.58
CA ALA A 97 4.48 -34.96 3.92
C ALA A 97 5.26 -35.18 5.22
N ASP A 98 6.53 -34.83 5.18
CA ASP A 98 7.40 -34.86 6.34
C ASP A 98 6.96 -33.78 7.34
N ASP A 99 6.58 -34.18 8.56
CA ASP A 99 6.12 -33.27 9.62
C ASP A 99 7.21 -32.25 10.00
N HIS A 100 8.47 -32.51 9.60
CA HIS A 100 9.62 -31.61 9.71
C HIS A 100 9.65 -30.45 8.71
N LEU A 101 8.83 -30.47 7.64
CA LEU A 101 8.66 -29.34 6.72
C LEU A 101 7.63 -28.33 7.22
N VAL A 102 6.78 -28.73 8.16
CA VAL A 102 5.85 -27.84 8.85
C VAL A 102 6.68 -26.90 9.73
N HIS A 103 6.49 -25.59 9.59
CA HIS A 103 7.24 -24.57 10.32
C HIS A 103 8.71 -24.32 9.90
N ILE A 104 9.12 -24.77 8.71
CA ILE A 104 10.49 -24.57 8.22
C ILE A 104 10.88 -23.08 8.11
N GLU A 105 9.90 -22.17 7.96
CA GLU A 105 10.12 -20.72 7.95
C GLU A 105 10.65 -20.15 9.28
N LEU A 106 10.55 -20.92 10.38
CA LEU A 106 10.99 -20.54 11.72
C LEU A 106 12.24 -21.31 12.17
N ALA A 107 12.75 -22.22 11.33
CA ALA A 107 14.02 -22.88 11.57
C ALA A 107 15.16 -21.86 11.58
N ALA A 108 16.19 -22.11 12.40
CA ALA A 108 17.35 -21.24 12.43
C ALA A 108 18.10 -21.31 11.09
N ASP A 109 18.66 -20.18 10.63
CA ASP A 109 19.42 -20.14 9.35
C ASP A 109 20.52 -21.21 9.29
N ALA A 110 21.19 -21.50 10.42
CA ALA A 110 22.19 -22.56 10.51
C ALA A 110 21.61 -23.95 10.24
N GLU A 111 20.39 -24.21 10.70
CA GLU A 111 19.67 -25.46 10.50
C GLU A 111 19.15 -25.60 9.05
N LEU A 112 18.77 -24.48 8.42
CA LEU A 112 18.42 -24.43 7.00
C LEU A 112 19.64 -24.75 6.11
N ILE A 113 20.79 -24.14 6.42
CA ILE A 113 22.05 -24.35 5.68
C ILE A 113 22.56 -25.79 5.86
N GLU A 114 22.50 -26.35 7.08
CA GLU A 114 22.91 -27.74 7.34
C GLU A 114 22.03 -28.73 6.55
N ARG A 115 20.73 -28.47 6.41
CA ARG A 115 19.83 -29.29 5.60
C ARG A 115 20.08 -29.16 4.10
N GLU A 116 20.31 -27.94 3.60
CA GLU A 116 20.69 -27.74 2.20
C GLU A 116 21.95 -28.57 1.89
N GLN A 117 22.95 -28.53 2.77
CA GLN A 117 24.18 -29.31 2.62
C GLN A 117 23.92 -30.83 2.69
N GLY A 118 23.10 -31.31 3.62
CA GLY A 118 22.74 -32.72 3.71
C GLY A 118 21.97 -33.24 2.49
N GLN A 119 21.10 -32.40 1.91
CA GLN A 119 20.29 -32.75 0.74
C GLN A 119 21.13 -32.74 -0.54
N VAL A 120 22.07 -31.81 -0.67
CA VAL A 120 23.08 -31.80 -1.75
C VAL A 120 23.96 -33.05 -1.68
N ALA A 121 24.45 -33.40 -0.49
CA ALA A 121 25.26 -34.62 -0.30
C ALA A 121 24.48 -35.90 -0.64
N HIS A 122 23.19 -35.96 -0.32
CA HIS A 122 22.34 -37.09 -0.69
C HIS A 122 22.15 -37.19 -2.20
N HIS A 123 21.92 -36.08 -2.90
CA HIS A 123 21.82 -36.05 -4.36
C HIS A 123 23.13 -36.42 -5.05
N GLU A 124 24.28 -36.04 -4.48
CA GLU A 124 25.60 -36.42 -4.99
C GLU A 124 25.84 -37.93 -4.85
N SER A 125 25.49 -38.52 -3.70
CA SER A 125 25.63 -39.97 -3.48
C SER A 125 24.76 -40.82 -4.42
N LEU A 126 23.56 -40.35 -4.79
CA LEU A 126 22.71 -41.04 -5.76
C LEU A 126 23.28 -40.95 -7.17
N ARG A 127 23.85 -39.81 -7.53
CA ARG A 127 24.53 -39.63 -8.82
C ARG A 127 25.77 -40.52 -8.92
N GLU A 128 26.59 -40.58 -7.86
CA GLU A 128 27.76 -41.47 -7.80
C GLU A 128 27.37 -42.95 -7.84
N ALA A 129 26.32 -43.35 -7.12
CA ALA A 129 25.80 -44.72 -7.14
C ALA A 129 25.30 -45.14 -8.55
N LEU A 130 24.65 -44.23 -9.28
CA LEU A 130 24.20 -44.48 -10.66
C LEU A 130 25.35 -44.50 -11.67
N THR A 131 26.48 -43.83 -11.40
CA THR A 131 27.68 -43.86 -12.25
C THR A 131 28.65 -44.99 -11.93
N THR A 132 28.48 -45.68 -10.79
CA THR A 132 29.35 -46.79 -10.35
C THR A 132 28.85 -48.16 -10.86
N ASP A 133 27.66 -48.21 -11.46
CA ASP A 133 27.01 -49.42 -12.00
C ASP A 133 27.20 -49.59 -13.54
N GLU A 134 28.02 -48.74 -14.19
CA GLU A 134 28.58 -48.93 -15.55
C GLU A 134 30.06 -49.32 -15.50
#